data_AF-A0AA43QV11-F1
#
_entry.id   AF-A0AA43QV11-F1
#
_cell.length_a   1.000
_cell.length_b   1.000
_cell.length_c   1.000
_cell.angle_alpha   90.00
_cell.angle_beta   90.00
_cell.angle_gamma   90.00
#
_symmetry.space_group_name_H-M   'P 1'
#
loop_
_entity.id
_entity.type
_entity.pdbx_description
1 polymer ?
#
loop_
_entity_poly.entity_id
_entity_poly.type
_entity_poly.pdbx_seq_one_letter_code
_entity_poly.pdbx_strand_id
1 'polypeptide(L)'
;MGKVKYTSQDYPSHPFLLPLASLFQQLSTNPETGLDPIATQKYKDSYGPNELSDKSSVSWHAVLIKQISNAMILVLVLAMALSYGVTDYIEGGVITAVIILNVTIGFYQEFQAEKKMDSLRSLSSPSAQVLRDGIVSSIPSKEVVPGDIVVVKTGDTIPADIRLLEAMALECDEKILTGEAVPVAKETKFETPAGGNELTVGVGDRLNMAYSSSTVTKGRGKGVVVFTGMHTEIGKIAASMQGTQRKANRSLSRKEGGNMQPVKGLGLRIWDSIGKFLGLTVGTPLQRKLSKLAYLLFGCAILLAIIVFGVNRFDVTNEVAIYAISTGE
;
A
#
# COMPACT_ATOMS: atom_id res chain seq x y z
N MET A 1 -17.50 -3.53 -8.85
CA MET A 1 -16.53 -3.83 -9.93
C MET A 1 -16.05 -5.27 -9.79
N GLY A 2 -16.22 -6.11 -10.81
CA GLY A 2 -15.58 -7.42 -10.85
C GLY A 2 -14.06 -7.27 -10.92
N LYS A 3 -13.31 -8.05 -10.14
CA LYS A 3 -11.85 -8.08 -10.24
C LYS A 3 -11.49 -8.67 -11.60
N VAL A 4 -10.92 -7.85 -12.49
CA VAL A 4 -10.29 -8.35 -13.72
C VAL A 4 -9.20 -9.33 -13.28
N LYS A 5 -9.32 -10.59 -13.68
CA LYS A 5 -8.40 -11.65 -13.28
C LYS A 5 -7.35 -11.75 -14.39
N TYR A 6 -6.21 -11.11 -14.19
CA TYR A 6 -5.08 -11.21 -15.11
C TYR A 6 -4.50 -12.63 -15.11
N THR A 7 -3.92 -13.01 -16.23
CA THR A 7 -3.27 -14.30 -16.46
C THR A 7 -1.97 -14.37 -15.66
N SER A 8 -1.66 -15.52 -15.07
CA SER A 8 -0.38 -15.74 -14.40
C SER A 8 0.77 -15.79 -15.41
N GLN A 9 1.93 -15.27 -15.00
CA GLN A 9 3.16 -15.28 -15.80
C GLN A 9 3.98 -16.53 -15.44
N ASP A 10 3.44 -17.71 -15.74
CA ASP A 10 4.07 -18.98 -15.36
C ASP A 10 4.97 -19.52 -16.47
N TYR A 11 6.13 -20.02 -16.08
CA TYR A 11 7.11 -20.64 -16.97
C TYR A 11 7.40 -22.08 -16.52
N PRO A 12 7.78 -23.00 -17.43
CA PRO A 12 8.14 -24.37 -17.07
C PRO A 12 9.25 -24.46 -16.01
N SER A 13 10.18 -23.51 -16.06
CA SER A 13 11.18 -23.23 -15.04
C SER A 13 11.47 -21.73 -15.03
N HIS A 14 12.13 -21.22 -13.99
CA HIS A 14 12.41 -19.79 -13.92
C HIS A 14 13.21 -19.32 -15.17
N PRO A 15 12.86 -18.17 -15.77
CA PRO A 15 13.51 -17.65 -16.97
C PRO A 15 15.05 -17.54 -16.95
N PHE A 16 15.71 -17.50 -15.79
CA PHE A 16 17.18 -17.48 -15.73
C PHE A 16 17.81 -18.83 -16.10
N LEU A 17 17.06 -19.93 -15.97
CA LEU A 17 17.45 -21.30 -16.33
C LEU A 17 17.08 -21.67 -17.76
N LEU A 18 16.16 -20.93 -18.38
CA LEU A 18 15.65 -21.25 -19.71
C LEU A 18 16.61 -20.76 -20.81
N PRO A 19 16.80 -21.56 -21.88
CA PRO A 19 17.43 -21.07 -23.10
C PRO A 19 16.61 -19.92 -23.71
N LEU A 20 17.31 -18.92 -24.26
CA LEU A 20 16.67 -17.75 -24.89
C LEU A 20 15.70 -18.14 -26.01
N ALA A 21 16.04 -19.16 -26.81
CA ALA A 21 15.17 -19.66 -27.88
C ALA A 21 13.80 -20.13 -27.36
N SER A 22 13.78 -20.85 -26.23
CA SER A 22 12.54 -21.32 -25.60
C SER A 22 11.72 -20.15 -25.06
N LEU A 23 12.37 -19.14 -24.48
CA LEU A 23 11.70 -17.92 -24.01
C LEU A 23 11.05 -17.15 -25.16
N PHE A 24 11.75 -16.97 -26.28
CA PHE A 24 11.21 -16.30 -27.46
C PHE A 24 10.00 -17.03 -28.05
N GLN A 25 10.06 -18.37 -28.08
CA GLN A 25 8.94 -19.18 -28.53
C GLN A 25 7.72 -19.04 -27.58
N GLN A 26 7.96 -19.10 -26.26
CA GLN A 26 6.89 -19.00 -25.27
C GLN A 26 6.25 -17.61 -25.23
N LEU A 27 7.05 -16.55 -25.37
CA LEU A 27 6.61 -15.16 -25.39
C LEU A 27 6.26 -14.65 -26.79
N SER A 28 6.28 -15.52 -27.81
CA SER A 28 5.98 -15.17 -29.21
C SER A 28 6.67 -13.87 -29.68
N THR A 29 7.93 -13.70 -29.28
CA THR A 29 8.71 -12.47 -29.45
C THR A 29 9.87 -12.72 -30.41
N ASN A 30 10.12 -11.77 -31.31
CA ASN A 30 11.29 -11.81 -32.18
C ASN A 30 12.47 -11.00 -31.56
N PRO A 31 13.69 -11.56 -31.45
CA PRO A 31 14.84 -10.87 -30.87
C PRO A 31 15.27 -9.59 -31.60
N GLU A 32 15.03 -9.49 -32.91
CA GLU A 32 15.47 -8.37 -33.75
C GLU A 32 14.40 -7.32 -33.97
N THR A 33 13.13 -7.73 -34.07
CA THR A 33 12.01 -6.80 -34.31
C THR A 33 11.18 -6.52 -33.05
N GLY A 34 11.32 -7.32 -32.00
CA GLY A 34 10.49 -7.23 -30.80
C GLY A 34 9.07 -7.76 -31.02
N LEU A 35 8.13 -7.26 -30.21
CA LEU A 35 6.72 -7.63 -30.29
C LEU A 35 5.98 -6.87 -31.40
N ASP A 36 5.01 -7.56 -32.02
CA ASP A 36 4.00 -6.99 -32.91
C ASP A 36 2.98 -6.16 -32.08
N PRO A 37 2.51 -4.99 -32.56
CA PRO A 37 1.40 -4.25 -31.97
C PRO A 37 0.18 -5.10 -31.57
N ILE A 38 -0.21 -6.10 -32.36
CA ILE A 38 -1.36 -6.98 -32.06
C ILE A 38 -1.08 -7.86 -30.84
N ALA A 39 0.10 -8.48 -30.80
CA ALA A 39 0.54 -9.29 -29.67
C ALA A 39 0.69 -8.44 -28.40
N THR A 40 1.24 -7.23 -28.56
CA THR A 40 1.39 -6.24 -27.48
C THR A 40 0.03 -5.92 -26.84
N GLN A 41 -0.98 -5.60 -27.63
CA GLN A 41 -2.30 -5.28 -27.10
C GLN A 41 -2.93 -6.48 -26.38
N LYS A 42 -2.82 -7.68 -26.97
CA LYS A 42 -3.28 -8.93 -26.35
C LYS A 42 -2.61 -9.17 -24.99
N TYR A 43 -1.31 -8.91 -24.88
CA TYR A 43 -0.56 -9.05 -23.63
C TYR A 43 -0.92 -7.98 -22.60
N LYS A 44 -1.17 -6.73 -23.02
CA LYS A 44 -1.70 -5.68 -22.15
C LYS A 44 -3.05 -6.11 -21.53
N ASP A 45 -3.95 -6.67 -22.34
CA ASP A 45 -5.26 -7.12 -21.88
C ASP A 45 -5.17 -8.36 -20.97
N SER A 46 -4.21 -9.25 -21.24
CA SER A 46 -4.06 -10.52 -20.52
C SER A 46 -3.32 -10.39 -19.18
N TYR A 47 -2.23 -9.61 -19.14
CA TYR A 47 -1.33 -9.50 -17.99
C TYR A 47 -1.57 -8.22 -17.15
N GLY A 48 -2.23 -7.22 -17.72
CA GLY A 48 -2.47 -5.94 -17.07
C GLY A 48 -1.24 -5.01 -17.08
N PRO A 49 -1.34 -3.86 -16.40
CA PRO A 49 -0.25 -2.88 -16.38
C PRO A 49 0.95 -3.36 -15.56
N ASN A 50 2.14 -2.93 -15.96
CA ASN A 50 3.38 -3.12 -15.22
C ASN A 50 3.46 -2.11 -14.06
N GLU A 51 2.61 -2.32 -13.06
CA GLU A 51 2.56 -1.51 -11.85
C GLU A 51 2.47 -2.42 -10.64
N LEU A 52 3.12 -2.01 -9.55
CA LEU A 52 2.89 -2.64 -8.25
C LEU A 52 1.46 -2.34 -7.83
N SER A 53 0.72 -3.35 -7.40
CA SER A 53 -0.64 -3.15 -6.93
C SER A 53 -0.61 -2.32 -5.65
N ASP A 54 -0.79 -1.01 -5.80
CA ASP A 54 -0.95 -0.10 -4.69
C ASP A 54 -2.39 -0.26 -4.21
N LYS A 55 -2.56 -0.83 -3.00
CA LYS A 55 -3.88 -0.85 -2.34
C LYS A 55 -4.31 0.54 -1.86
N SER A 56 -3.54 1.58 -2.17
CA SER A 56 -3.75 2.97 -1.79
C SER A 56 -4.53 3.78 -2.82
N SER A 57 -5.35 3.17 -3.68
CA SER A 57 -6.34 3.96 -4.41
C SER A 57 -7.19 4.71 -3.38
N VAL A 58 -7.24 6.05 -3.49
CA VAL A 58 -7.99 6.93 -2.59
C VAL A 58 -9.40 6.39 -2.40
N SER A 59 -9.62 5.75 -1.26
CA SER A 59 -10.91 5.13 -0.96
C SER A 59 -11.74 6.18 -0.25
N TRP A 60 -12.70 6.78 -0.96
CA TRP A 60 -13.55 7.84 -0.41
C TRP A 60 -14.19 7.43 0.93
N HIS A 61 -14.59 6.16 1.07
CA HIS A 61 -15.10 5.62 2.33
C HIS A 61 -14.06 5.63 3.46
N ALA A 62 -12.80 5.33 3.15
CA ALA A 62 -11.72 5.32 4.13
C ALA A 62 -11.42 6.74 4.62
N VAL A 63 -11.43 7.73 3.72
CA VAL A 63 -11.29 9.15 4.08
C VAL A 63 -12.46 9.61 4.96
N LEU A 64 -13.69 9.23 4.59
CA LEU A 64 -14.88 9.57 5.38
C LEU A 64 -14.85 8.95 6.78
N ILE A 65 -14.51 7.65 6.88
CA ILE A 65 -14.37 6.96 8.17
C ILE A 65 -13.30 7.63 9.02
N LYS A 66 -12.15 7.98 8.43
CA LYS A 66 -11.07 8.68 9.13
C LYS A 66 -11.54 10.02 9.72
N GLN A 67 -12.36 10.77 8.98
CA GLN A 67 -12.90 12.04 9.45
C GLN A 67 -13.88 11.85 10.62
N ILE A 68 -14.78 10.86 10.54
CA ILE A 68 -15.73 10.56 11.63
C ILE A 68 -14.99 10.08 12.89
N SER A 69 -13.93 9.31 12.72
CA SER A 69 -13.09 8.81 13.80
C SER A 69 -12.14 9.85 14.38
N ASN A 70 -12.20 11.12 13.98
CA ASN A 70 -11.39 12.16 14.59
C ASN A 70 -11.86 12.39 16.04
N ALA A 71 -10.92 12.38 16.99
CA ALA A 71 -11.21 12.59 18.42
C ALA A 71 -12.05 13.86 18.68
N MET A 72 -11.78 14.96 17.96
CA MET A 72 -12.58 16.19 18.11
C MET A 72 -14.02 16.04 17.61
N ILE A 73 -14.23 15.29 16.52
CA ILE A 73 -15.58 15.01 16.00
C ILE A 73 -16.33 14.08 16.94
N LEU A 74 -15.66 13.10 17.54
CA LEU A 74 -16.27 12.22 18.55
C LEU A 74 -16.75 12.99 19.79
N VAL A 75 -16.05 14.06 20.21
CA VAL A 75 -16.53 14.98 21.26
C VAL A 75 -17.87 15.60 20.85
N LEU A 76 -17.95 16.14 19.63
CA LEU A 76 -19.16 16.79 19.13
C LEU A 76 -20.31 15.78 18.98
N VAL A 77 -20.01 14.55 18.54
CA VAL A 77 -21.01 13.48 18.44
C VAL A 77 -21.53 13.09 19.83
N LEU A 78 -20.67 13.06 20.86
CA LEU A 78 -21.09 12.83 22.25
C LEU A 78 -21.99 13.98 22.74
N ALA A 79 -21.60 15.24 22.50
CA ALA A 79 -22.40 16.41 22.88
C ALA A 79 -23.76 16.42 22.17
N MET A 80 -23.79 16.11 20.87
CA MET A 80 -25.00 15.93 20.09
C MET A 80 -25.92 14.85 20.69
N ALA A 81 -25.36 13.69 21.05
CA ALA A 81 -26.12 12.59 21.65
C ALA A 81 -26.70 12.96 23.02
N LEU A 82 -25.94 13.69 23.85
CA LEU A 82 -26.41 14.19 25.15
C LEU A 82 -27.55 15.21 24.98
N SER A 83 -27.41 16.16 24.06
CA SER A 83 -28.42 17.19 23.80
C SER A 83 -29.76 16.58 23.33
N TYR A 84 -29.73 15.65 22.38
CA TYR A 84 -30.93 14.88 21.99
C TYR A 84 -31.47 14.00 23.12
N GLY A 85 -30.60 13.45 23.98
CA GLY A 85 -31.00 12.65 25.14
C GLY A 85 -31.76 13.46 26.21
N VAL A 86 -31.46 14.76 26.31
CA VAL A 86 -32.17 15.72 27.18
C VAL A 86 -33.37 16.36 26.45
N THR A 87 -33.71 15.88 25.25
CA THR A 87 -34.79 16.37 24.38
C THR A 87 -34.64 17.82 23.93
N ASP A 88 -33.42 18.38 23.97
CA ASP A 88 -33.11 19.67 23.35
C ASP A 88 -32.80 19.46 21.86
N TYR A 89 -33.85 19.47 21.05
CA TYR A 89 -33.74 19.28 19.61
C TYR A 89 -33.11 20.48 18.89
N ILE A 90 -33.16 21.68 19.48
CA ILE A 90 -32.63 22.90 18.85
C ILE A 90 -31.11 22.87 18.95
N GLU A 91 -30.57 22.69 20.17
CA GLU A 91 -29.12 22.59 20.38
C GLU A 91 -28.55 21.36 19.66
N GLY A 92 -29.21 20.20 19.77
CA GLY A 92 -28.81 18.98 19.05
C GLY A 92 -28.76 19.19 17.53
N GLY A 93 -29.74 19.92 16.97
CA GLY A 93 -29.79 20.29 15.56
C GLY A 93 -28.61 21.18 15.13
N VAL A 94 -28.26 22.19 15.94
CA VAL A 94 -27.12 23.08 15.68
C VAL A 94 -25.80 22.30 15.68
N ILE A 95 -25.58 21.44 16.68
CA ILE A 95 -24.36 20.62 16.76
C ILE A 95 -24.28 19.66 15.56
N THR A 96 -25.42 19.07 15.17
CA THR A 96 -25.50 18.21 13.99
C THR A 96 -25.06 18.95 12.72
N ALA A 97 -25.53 20.18 12.51
CA ALA A 97 -25.15 20.99 11.35
C ALA A 97 -23.64 21.30 11.33
N VAL A 98 -23.06 21.63 12.49
CA VAL A 98 -21.60 21.88 12.63
C VAL A 98 -20.80 20.62 12.30
N ILE A 99 -21.23 19.44 12.78
CA ILE A 99 -20.57 18.17 12.46
C ILE A 99 -20.60 17.91 10.96
N ILE A 100 -21.77 18.03 10.32
CA ILE A 100 -21.92 17.80 8.88
C ILE A 100 -21.02 18.74 8.08
N LEU A 101 -20.98 20.02 8.44
CA LEU A 101 -20.14 21.01 7.79
C LEU A 101 -18.65 20.66 7.93
N ASN A 102 -18.19 20.37 9.14
CA ASN A 102 -16.79 20.01 9.41
C ASN A 102 -16.36 18.70 8.75
N VAL A 103 -17.23 17.70 8.73
CA VAL A 103 -16.96 16.42 8.04
C VAL A 103 -16.87 16.64 6.53
N THR A 104 -17.77 17.43 5.96
CA THR A 104 -17.78 17.70 4.51
C THR A 104 -16.55 18.49 4.06
N ILE A 105 -16.22 19.58 4.78
CA ILE A 105 -15.04 20.40 4.48
C ILE A 105 -13.76 19.57 4.67
N GLY A 106 -13.64 18.85 5.79
CA GLY A 106 -12.48 18.01 6.07
C GLY A 106 -12.30 16.88 5.05
N PHE A 107 -13.40 16.20 4.69
CA PHE A 107 -13.39 15.17 3.64
C PHE A 107 -12.90 15.75 2.31
N TYR A 108 -13.41 16.91 1.88
CA TYR A 108 -12.99 17.52 0.62
C TYR A 108 -11.51 17.93 0.64
N GLN A 109 -11.04 18.53 1.73
CA GLN A 109 -9.64 18.91 1.91
C GLN A 109 -8.71 17.70 1.85
N GLU A 110 -9.05 16.63 2.58
CA GLU A 110 -8.22 15.44 2.66
C GLU A 110 -8.26 14.62 1.36
N PHE A 111 -9.44 14.47 0.74
CA PHE A 111 -9.57 13.81 -0.56
C PHE A 111 -8.77 14.52 -1.66
N GLN A 112 -8.80 15.85 -1.69
CA GLN A 112 -8.01 16.62 -2.65
C GLN A 112 -6.51 16.55 -2.36
N ALA A 113 -6.09 16.48 -1.10
CA ALA A 113 -4.68 16.27 -0.74
C ALA A 113 -4.19 14.89 -1.20
N GLU A 114 -4.96 13.84 -0.94
CA GLU A 114 -4.62 12.46 -1.33
C GLU A 114 -4.58 12.31 -2.87
N LYS A 115 -5.55 12.89 -3.58
CA LYS A 115 -5.57 12.90 -5.06
C LYS A 115 -4.37 13.61 -5.68
N LYS A 116 -3.92 14.72 -5.08
CA LYS A 116 -2.70 15.43 -5.52
C LYS A 116 -1.46 14.55 -5.33
N MET A 117 -1.36 13.83 -4.20
CA MET A 117 -0.26 12.90 -3.95
C MET A 117 -0.24 11.74 -4.94
N ASP A 118 -1.40 11.14 -5.23
CA ASP A 118 -1.53 10.08 -6.25
C ASP A 118 -1.11 10.57 -7.64
N SER A 119 -1.52 11.78 -8.01
CA SER A 119 -1.15 12.37 -9.31
C SER A 119 0.36 12.62 -9.40
N LEU A 120 0.99 13.10 -8.32
CA LEU A 120 2.45 13.26 -8.27
C LEU A 120 3.18 11.92 -8.40
N ARG A 121 2.70 10.84 -7.76
CA ARG A 121 3.23 9.47 -7.95
C ARG A 121 3.13 9.01 -9.40
N SER A 122 2.03 9.36 -10.08
CA SER A 122 1.83 8.98 -11.49
C SER A 122 2.72 9.76 -12.47
N LEU A 123 3.10 11.00 -12.14
CA LEU A 123 3.96 11.85 -12.96
C LEU A 123 5.45 11.49 -12.86
N SER A 124 5.87 10.82 -11.79
CA SER A 124 7.22 10.26 -11.65
C SER A 124 7.37 8.87 -12.29
N SER A 125 6.40 8.41 -13.09
CA SER A 125 6.45 7.08 -13.69
C SER A 125 7.65 6.99 -14.65
N PRO A 126 8.61 6.08 -14.40
CA PRO A 126 9.76 5.93 -15.27
C PRO A 126 9.32 5.58 -16.69
N SER A 127 10.09 6.01 -17.68
CA SER A 127 9.93 5.61 -19.08
C SER A 127 10.88 4.47 -19.42
N ALA A 128 10.45 3.55 -20.26
CA ALA A 128 11.24 2.45 -20.79
C ALA A 128 11.51 2.64 -22.28
N GLN A 129 12.71 2.30 -22.75
CA GLN A 129 12.98 2.16 -24.18
C GLN A 129 12.71 0.72 -24.60
N VAL A 130 11.70 0.52 -25.46
CA VAL A 130 11.30 -0.80 -25.95
C VAL A 130 11.43 -0.87 -27.47
N LEU A 131 11.82 -2.05 -27.95
CA LEU A 131 11.84 -2.43 -29.35
C LEU A 131 10.55 -3.16 -29.68
N ARG A 132 9.73 -2.54 -30.54
CA ARG A 132 8.48 -3.11 -31.08
C ARG A 132 8.43 -2.83 -32.57
N ASP A 133 8.04 -3.82 -33.36
CA ASP A 133 8.00 -3.73 -34.83
C ASP A 133 9.30 -3.17 -35.48
N GLY A 134 10.46 -3.54 -34.94
CA GLY A 134 11.78 -3.07 -35.40
C GLY A 134 12.13 -1.64 -34.99
N ILE A 135 11.24 -0.92 -34.30
CA ILE A 135 11.44 0.48 -33.90
C ILE A 135 11.67 0.55 -32.39
N VAL A 136 12.76 1.20 -31.99
CA VAL A 136 13.00 1.55 -30.58
C VAL A 136 12.21 2.81 -30.26
N SER A 137 11.29 2.72 -29.30
CA SER A 137 10.45 3.84 -28.86
C SER A 137 10.46 3.95 -27.33
N SER A 138 10.32 5.18 -26.83
CA SER A 138 10.15 5.42 -25.40
C SER A 138 8.67 5.33 -25.05
N ILE A 139 8.33 4.43 -24.13
CA ILE A 139 6.96 4.25 -23.62
C ILE A 139 6.94 4.38 -22.10
N PRO A 140 5.80 4.70 -21.48
CA PRO A 140 5.66 4.62 -20.03
C PRO A 140 5.97 3.21 -19.51
N SER A 141 6.75 3.07 -18.43
CA SER A 141 7.10 1.74 -17.88
C SER A 141 5.89 0.90 -17.50
N LYS A 142 4.76 1.53 -17.14
CA LYS A 142 3.47 0.85 -16.87
C LYS A 142 2.89 0.10 -18.07
N GLU A 143 3.30 0.46 -19.29
CA GLU A 143 2.82 -0.15 -20.54
C GLU A 143 3.74 -1.26 -21.06
N VAL A 144 4.83 -1.54 -20.34
CA VAL A 144 5.72 -2.66 -20.63
C VAL A 144 5.00 -3.97 -20.32
N VAL A 145 5.11 -4.95 -21.20
CA VAL A 145 4.48 -6.25 -21.08
C VAL A 145 5.51 -7.38 -21.19
N PRO A 146 5.23 -8.59 -20.65
CA PRO A 146 6.06 -9.76 -20.92
C PRO A 146 6.25 -9.97 -22.42
N GLY A 147 7.48 -10.25 -22.84
CA GLY A 147 7.88 -10.36 -24.25
C GLY A 147 8.44 -9.06 -24.85
N ASP A 148 8.22 -7.88 -24.25
CA ASP A 148 8.87 -6.68 -24.75
C ASP A 148 10.40 -6.83 -24.71
N ILE A 149 11.07 -6.32 -25.74
CA ILE A 149 12.52 -6.20 -25.70
C ILE A 149 12.88 -4.80 -25.24
N VAL A 150 13.51 -4.72 -24.08
CA VAL A 150 13.94 -3.47 -23.47
C VAL A 150 15.40 -3.22 -23.80
N VAL A 151 15.72 -1.98 -24.13
CA VAL A 151 17.08 -1.49 -24.29
C VAL A 151 17.41 -0.58 -23.12
N VAL A 152 18.52 -0.84 -22.45
CA VAL A 152 18.95 -0.08 -21.26
C VAL A 152 20.36 0.45 -21.44
N LYS A 153 20.62 1.63 -20.90
CA LYS A 153 21.94 2.28 -20.86
C LYS A 153 22.19 2.88 -19.48
N THR A 154 23.43 3.28 -19.22
CA THR A 154 23.82 4.00 -18.01
C THR A 154 22.82 5.11 -17.65
N GLY A 155 22.35 5.09 -16.40
CA GLY A 155 21.38 6.03 -15.85
C GLY A 155 19.92 5.59 -15.99
N ASP A 156 19.62 4.60 -16.84
CA ASP A 156 18.27 4.07 -16.97
C ASP A 156 17.92 3.19 -15.77
N THR A 157 16.65 3.24 -15.35
CA THR A 157 16.08 2.28 -14.40
C THR A 157 15.50 1.10 -15.18
N ILE A 158 15.79 -0.12 -14.72
CA ILE A 158 15.23 -1.34 -15.30
C ILE A 158 13.71 -1.35 -15.05
N PRO A 159 12.86 -1.38 -16.10
CA PRO A 159 11.43 -1.15 -15.96
C PRO A 159 10.63 -2.35 -15.45
N ALA A 160 11.16 -3.56 -15.62
CA ALA A 160 10.54 -4.84 -15.29
C ALA A 160 11.66 -5.90 -15.17
N ASP A 161 11.37 -7.11 -14.68
CA ASP A 161 12.41 -8.15 -14.64
C ASP A 161 12.69 -8.65 -16.07
N ILE A 162 13.95 -8.54 -16.49
CA ILE A 162 14.39 -8.87 -17.85
C ILE A 162 15.43 -9.99 -17.86
N ARG A 163 15.34 -10.87 -18.85
CA ARG A 163 16.38 -11.83 -19.21
C ARG A 163 17.29 -11.20 -20.27
N LEU A 164 18.57 -11.10 -19.97
CA LEU A 164 19.54 -10.41 -20.83
C LEU A 164 19.85 -11.17 -22.12
N LEU A 165 19.73 -10.45 -23.24
CA LEU A 165 20.07 -10.87 -24.60
C LEU A 165 21.47 -10.38 -24.97
N GLU A 166 21.77 -9.14 -24.64
CA GLU A 166 23.04 -8.46 -24.88
C GLU A 166 23.45 -7.69 -23.63
N ALA A 167 24.74 -7.74 -23.29
CA ALA A 167 25.32 -6.98 -22.20
C ALA A 167 26.71 -6.50 -22.61
N MET A 168 26.92 -5.18 -22.66
CA MET A 168 28.21 -4.57 -22.96
C MET A 168 28.67 -3.78 -21.74
N ALA A 169 29.56 -4.40 -20.94
CA ALA A 169 30.03 -3.87 -19.65
C ALA A 169 28.87 -3.39 -18.76
N LEU A 170 27.77 -4.14 -18.78
CA LEU A 170 26.55 -3.80 -18.06
C LEU A 170 26.74 -4.06 -16.57
N GLU A 171 26.58 -3.03 -15.76
CA GLU A 171 26.56 -3.12 -14.29
C GLU A 171 25.25 -2.50 -13.78
N CYS A 172 24.62 -3.16 -12.81
CA CYS A 172 23.36 -2.71 -12.20
C CYS A 172 23.53 -2.55 -10.68
N ASP A 173 22.98 -1.47 -10.13
CA ASP A 173 22.79 -1.31 -8.69
C ASP A 173 21.49 -2.01 -8.29
N GLU A 174 21.62 -3.11 -7.54
CA GLU A 174 20.53 -3.97 -7.08
C GLU A 174 20.30 -3.85 -5.57
N LYS A 175 20.78 -2.78 -4.94
CA LYS A 175 20.67 -2.53 -3.49
C LYS A 175 19.24 -2.65 -2.96
N ILE A 176 18.25 -2.30 -3.77
CA ILE A 176 16.83 -2.40 -3.38
C ILE A 176 16.41 -3.84 -3.12
N LEU A 177 16.97 -4.82 -3.85
CA LEU A 177 16.60 -6.24 -3.74
C LEU A 177 17.56 -7.01 -2.83
N THR A 178 18.86 -6.79 -2.95
CA THR A 178 19.88 -7.57 -2.23
C THR A 178 20.32 -6.91 -0.92
N GLY A 179 20.12 -5.60 -0.78
CA GLY A 179 20.65 -4.80 0.33
C GLY A 179 22.14 -4.47 0.20
N GLU A 180 22.82 -4.99 -0.82
CA GLU A 180 24.25 -4.77 -1.07
C GLU A 180 24.44 -3.55 -1.95
N ALA A 181 25.35 -2.64 -1.57
CA ALA A 181 25.59 -1.39 -2.28
C ALA A 181 26.62 -1.51 -3.43
N VAL A 182 27.14 -2.71 -3.70
CA VAL A 182 28.14 -2.93 -4.75
C VAL A 182 27.42 -3.22 -6.07
N PRO A 183 27.70 -2.47 -7.15
CA PRO A 183 27.14 -2.77 -8.46
C PRO A 183 27.50 -4.18 -8.93
N VAL A 184 26.52 -4.89 -9.47
CA VAL A 184 26.67 -6.27 -9.94
C VAL A 184 26.88 -6.26 -11.46
N ALA A 185 27.98 -6.84 -11.92
CA ALA A 185 28.26 -7.03 -13.34
C ALA A 185 27.34 -8.09 -13.93
N LYS A 186 26.77 -7.79 -15.09
CA LYS A 186 25.76 -8.64 -15.75
C LYS A 186 26.30 -9.28 -17.02
N GLU A 187 25.90 -10.53 -17.23
CA GLU A 187 26.39 -11.36 -18.33
C GLU A 187 25.27 -12.14 -19.00
N THR A 188 25.30 -12.30 -20.31
CA THR A 188 24.24 -13.01 -21.05
C THR A 188 24.34 -14.53 -20.91
N LYS A 189 25.58 -15.03 -20.84
CA LYS A 189 25.91 -16.42 -20.60
C LYS A 189 25.86 -16.68 -19.11
N PHE A 190 25.04 -17.64 -18.72
CA PHE A 190 24.97 -18.09 -17.34
C PHE A 190 25.03 -19.60 -17.34
N GLU A 191 26.10 -20.12 -16.79
CA GLU A 191 26.22 -21.53 -16.48
C GLU A 191 25.57 -21.73 -15.12
N THR A 192 24.47 -22.47 -15.11
CA THR A 192 23.82 -22.81 -13.84
C THR A 192 24.81 -23.67 -13.05
N PRO A 193 25.12 -23.31 -11.78
CA PRO A 193 25.94 -24.16 -10.94
C PRO A 193 25.39 -25.59 -10.93
N ALA A 194 26.23 -26.62 -10.85
CA ALA A 194 25.78 -28.00 -10.88
C ALA A 194 24.70 -28.27 -9.80
N GLY A 195 23.47 -28.60 -10.22
CA GLY A 195 22.32 -28.77 -9.32
C GLY A 195 21.58 -27.48 -8.93
N GLY A 196 21.91 -26.35 -9.55
CA GLY A 196 21.25 -25.06 -9.36
C GLY A 196 19.80 -25.09 -9.83
N ASN A 197 18.89 -24.65 -8.97
CA ASN A 197 17.48 -24.45 -9.25
C ASN A 197 17.04 -23.10 -8.68
N GLU A 198 15.77 -22.74 -8.86
CA GLU A 198 15.22 -21.46 -8.40
C GLU A 198 15.40 -21.21 -6.89
N LEU A 199 15.42 -22.28 -6.08
CA LEU A 199 15.55 -22.21 -4.62
C LEU A 199 17.01 -22.12 -4.16
N THR A 200 17.95 -22.64 -4.94
CA THR A 200 19.38 -22.69 -4.56
C THR A 200 20.17 -21.51 -5.11
N VAL A 201 19.79 -20.95 -6.26
CA VAL A 201 20.44 -19.78 -6.85
C VAL A 201 19.75 -18.50 -6.37
N GLY A 202 20.45 -17.72 -5.57
CA GLY A 202 19.97 -16.45 -5.03
C GLY A 202 19.66 -15.43 -6.13
N VAL A 203 18.82 -14.44 -5.83
CA VAL A 203 18.42 -13.40 -6.80
C VAL A 203 19.64 -12.63 -7.32
N GLY A 204 20.59 -12.30 -6.43
CA GLY A 204 21.83 -11.59 -6.80
C GLY A 204 22.81 -12.41 -7.65
N ASP A 205 22.78 -13.75 -7.54
CA ASP A 205 23.69 -14.63 -8.28
C ASP A 205 23.26 -14.86 -9.74
N ARG A 206 22.02 -14.48 -10.09
CA ARG A 206 21.46 -14.64 -11.45
C ARG A 206 21.95 -13.50 -12.35
N LEU A 207 23.22 -13.56 -12.75
CA LEU A 207 23.91 -12.50 -13.52
C LEU A 207 23.30 -12.23 -14.90
N ASN A 208 22.48 -13.16 -15.39
CA ASN A 208 21.82 -13.10 -16.68
C ASN A 208 20.41 -12.52 -16.65
N MET A 209 20.02 -12.03 -15.47
CA MET A 209 18.81 -11.28 -15.20
C MET A 209 19.16 -9.87 -14.75
N ALA A 210 18.31 -8.91 -15.10
CA ALA A 210 18.29 -7.60 -14.47
C ALA A 210 16.88 -7.33 -13.93
N TYR A 211 16.80 -6.79 -12.72
CA TYR A 211 15.54 -6.72 -11.97
C TYR A 211 14.91 -5.33 -12.00
N SER A 212 13.59 -5.30 -11.93
CA SER A 212 12.80 -4.07 -11.85
C SER A 212 13.28 -3.15 -10.73
N SER A 213 13.31 -1.85 -11.00
CA SER A 213 13.73 -0.79 -10.08
C SER A 213 15.23 -0.75 -9.76
N SER A 214 16.04 -1.69 -10.27
CA SER A 214 17.50 -1.55 -10.29
C SER A 214 17.93 -0.46 -11.27
N THR A 215 19.05 0.20 -11.00
CA THR A 215 19.57 1.28 -11.87
C THR A 215 20.81 0.81 -12.61
N VAL A 216 20.92 1.08 -13.90
CA VAL A 216 22.13 0.77 -14.67
C VAL A 216 23.22 1.77 -14.31
N THR A 217 24.26 1.32 -13.62
CA THR A 217 25.38 2.17 -13.22
C THR A 217 26.40 2.35 -14.34
N LYS A 218 26.49 1.37 -15.25
CA LYS A 218 27.46 1.39 -16.34
C LYS A 218 27.03 0.49 -17.50
N GLY A 219 27.49 0.86 -18.70
CA GLY A 219 27.33 0.07 -19.90
C GLY A 219 25.96 0.19 -20.55
N ARG A 220 25.65 -0.80 -21.39
CA ARG A 220 24.35 -0.92 -22.06
C ARG A 220 23.99 -2.39 -22.24
N GLY A 221 22.70 -2.65 -22.35
CA GLY A 221 22.20 -4.00 -22.55
C GLY A 221 20.85 -4.02 -23.25
N LYS A 222 20.49 -5.22 -23.68
CA LYS A 222 19.21 -5.53 -24.30
C LYS A 222 18.67 -6.77 -23.59
N GLY A 223 17.40 -6.79 -23.24
CA GLY A 223 16.79 -7.89 -22.51
C GLY A 223 15.32 -8.09 -22.88
N VAL A 224 14.84 -9.33 -22.82
CA VAL A 224 13.41 -9.64 -22.96
C VAL A 224 12.74 -9.59 -21.60
N VAL A 225 11.60 -8.92 -21.51
CA VAL A 225 10.79 -8.83 -20.28
C VAL A 225 10.15 -10.17 -20.00
N VAL A 226 10.36 -10.67 -18.80
CA VAL A 226 9.80 -11.96 -18.37
C VAL A 226 8.79 -11.81 -17.25
N PHE A 227 8.99 -10.87 -16.33
CA PHE A 227 8.00 -10.57 -15.28
C PHE A 227 7.67 -9.10 -15.21
N THR A 228 6.39 -8.78 -15.02
CA THR A 228 5.88 -7.40 -14.84
C THR A 228 5.03 -7.25 -13.58
N GLY A 229 4.94 -6.03 -13.06
CA GLY A 229 4.09 -5.66 -11.93
C GLY A 229 4.35 -6.52 -10.69
N MET A 230 3.28 -7.10 -10.14
CA MET A 230 3.35 -7.93 -8.93
C MET A 230 4.06 -9.29 -9.13
N HIS A 231 4.37 -9.68 -10.36
CA HIS A 231 5.10 -10.93 -10.66
C HIS A 231 6.63 -10.75 -10.63
N THR A 232 7.13 -9.51 -10.65
CA THR A 232 8.57 -9.21 -10.50
C THR A 232 9.07 -9.59 -9.10
N GLU A 233 10.38 -9.75 -8.92
CA GLU A 233 10.98 -10.00 -7.61
C GLU A 233 10.64 -8.88 -6.60
N ILE A 234 10.71 -7.61 -7.02
CA ILE A 234 10.28 -6.48 -6.19
C ILE A 234 8.77 -6.52 -5.91
N GLY A 235 7.97 -6.99 -6.87
CA GLY A 235 6.53 -7.23 -6.71
C GLY A 235 6.20 -8.32 -5.70
N LYS A 236 6.95 -9.43 -5.71
CA LYS A 236 6.86 -10.50 -4.72
C LYS A 236 7.22 -9.99 -3.32
N ILE A 237 8.27 -9.17 -3.21
CA ILE A 237 8.64 -8.51 -1.94
C ILE A 237 7.49 -7.60 -1.49
N ALA A 238 6.98 -6.72 -2.35
CA ALA A 238 5.85 -5.84 -2.05
C ALA A 238 4.61 -6.65 -1.61
N ALA A 239 4.30 -7.76 -2.27
CA ALA A 239 3.20 -8.64 -1.91
C ALA A 239 3.37 -9.23 -0.50
N SER A 240 4.59 -9.68 -0.16
CA SER A 240 4.90 -10.24 1.16
C SER A 240 4.80 -9.19 2.28
N MET A 241 5.22 -7.95 2.01
CA MET A 241 5.06 -6.82 2.93
C MET A 241 3.59 -6.41 3.11
N GLN A 242 2.79 -6.49 2.03
CA GLN A 242 1.35 -6.21 2.06
C GLN A 242 0.53 -7.36 2.66
N GLY A 243 1.10 -8.56 2.70
CA GLY A 243 0.57 -9.74 3.38
C GLY A 243 0.41 -9.42 4.86
N THR A 244 -0.78 -8.98 5.25
CA THR A 244 -1.09 -8.68 6.64
C THR A 244 -0.85 -9.94 7.44
N GLN A 245 0.21 -9.98 8.24
CA GLN A 245 0.46 -11.03 9.23
C GLN A 245 -0.87 -11.28 9.94
N ARG A 246 -1.47 -12.45 9.70
CA ARG A 246 -2.70 -12.84 10.39
C ARG A 246 -2.33 -12.96 11.85
N LYS A 247 -2.64 -11.91 12.62
CA LYS A 247 -2.35 -11.92 14.06
C LYS A 247 -3.00 -13.17 14.66
N ALA A 248 -2.25 -13.92 15.46
CA ALA A 248 -2.68 -15.20 16.02
C ALA A 248 -4.03 -15.11 16.76
N ASN A 249 -4.75 -16.24 16.86
CA ASN A 249 -6.02 -16.39 17.58
C ASN A 249 -7.24 -15.61 17.04
N ARG A 250 -7.22 -15.22 15.76
CA ARG A 250 -8.33 -14.49 15.09
C ARG A 250 -9.13 -15.33 14.09
N SER A 251 -8.81 -16.61 13.99
CA SER A 251 -9.62 -17.53 13.20
C SER A 251 -10.98 -17.73 13.86
N LEU A 252 -12.02 -17.79 13.03
CA LEU A 252 -13.38 -18.15 13.47
C LEU A 252 -13.59 -19.67 13.39
N SER A 253 -12.55 -20.42 13.02
CA SER A 253 -12.61 -21.86 12.84
C SER A 253 -12.58 -22.54 14.20
N ARG A 254 -13.64 -23.29 14.51
CA ARG A 254 -13.74 -24.10 15.73
C ARG A 254 -12.67 -25.20 15.82
N LYS A 255 -12.07 -25.59 14.69
CA LYS A 255 -11.06 -26.64 14.57
C LYS A 255 -9.69 -26.25 15.14
N GLU A 256 -9.38 -24.97 15.30
CA GLU A 256 -8.02 -24.50 15.63
C GLU A 256 -7.79 -24.19 17.12
N GLY A 257 -8.75 -24.46 18.02
CA GLY A 257 -8.69 -23.91 19.39
C GLY A 257 -9.98 -23.98 20.22
N GLY A 258 -10.90 -24.89 19.89
CA GLY A 258 -12.03 -25.28 20.75
C GLY A 258 -13.28 -24.39 20.65
N ASN A 259 -14.28 -24.69 21.49
CA ASN A 259 -15.62 -24.08 21.41
C ASN A 259 -15.66 -22.55 21.63
N MET A 260 -14.71 -21.99 22.37
CA MET A 260 -14.64 -20.54 22.68
C MET A 260 -13.85 -19.73 21.65
N GLN A 261 -13.13 -20.38 20.73
CA GLN A 261 -12.32 -19.67 19.73
C GLN A 261 -13.14 -18.78 18.77
N PRO A 262 -14.33 -19.14 18.27
CA PRO A 262 -15.12 -18.22 17.44
C PRO A 262 -15.51 -16.94 18.20
N VAL A 263 -15.85 -17.03 19.49
CA VAL A 263 -16.20 -15.87 20.32
C VAL A 263 -14.97 -15.01 20.60
N LYS A 264 -13.85 -15.63 20.99
CA LYS A 264 -12.57 -14.91 21.20
C LYS A 264 -12.08 -14.24 19.91
N GLY A 265 -12.16 -14.94 18.78
CA GLY A 265 -11.79 -14.44 17.46
C GLY A 265 -12.66 -13.26 17.02
N LEU A 266 -13.98 -13.31 17.29
CA LEU A 266 -14.89 -12.21 17.03
C LEU A 266 -14.56 -10.98 17.89
N GLY A 267 -14.38 -11.15 19.20
CA GLY A 267 -14.01 -10.06 20.11
C GLY A 267 -12.70 -9.38 19.72
N LEU A 268 -11.67 -10.16 19.36
CA LEU A 268 -10.38 -9.63 18.91
C LEU A 268 -10.49 -8.90 17.56
N ARG A 269 -11.37 -9.34 16.65
CA ARG A 269 -11.63 -8.64 15.38
C ARG A 269 -12.40 -7.35 15.57
N ILE A 270 -13.35 -7.32 16.50
CA ILE A 270 -14.06 -6.10 16.90
C ILE A 270 -13.05 -5.11 17.48
N TRP A 271 -12.17 -5.53 18.39
CA TRP A 271 -11.12 -4.68 18.95
C TRP A 271 -10.16 -4.15 17.88
N ASP A 272 -9.70 -4.99 16.95
CA ASP A 272 -8.87 -4.54 15.83
C ASP A 272 -9.62 -3.57 14.91
N SER A 273 -10.92 -3.78 14.69
CA SER A 273 -11.76 -2.89 13.86
C SER A 273 -11.96 -1.54 14.53
N ILE A 274 -12.21 -1.52 15.84
CA ILE A 274 -12.27 -0.29 16.65
C ILE A 274 -10.91 0.42 16.62
N GLY A 275 -9.81 -0.31 16.83
CA GLY A 275 -8.46 0.27 16.78
C GLY A 275 -8.05 0.77 15.39
N LYS A 276 -8.60 0.21 14.31
CA LYS A 276 -8.45 0.74 12.94
C LYS A 276 -9.32 1.96 12.73
N PHE A 277 -10.58 1.89 13.14
CA PHE A 277 -11.54 2.98 13.08
C PHE A 277 -10.97 4.21 13.77
N LEU A 278 -10.54 4.09 15.03
CA LEU A 278 -9.93 5.16 15.81
C LEU A 278 -8.53 5.59 15.33
N GLY A 279 -7.96 5.01 14.27
CA GLY A 279 -6.64 5.38 13.77
C GLY A 279 -5.45 4.96 14.66
N LEU A 280 -5.69 4.17 15.70
CA LEU A 280 -4.66 3.71 16.65
C LEU A 280 -3.69 2.68 16.05
N THR A 281 -4.09 2.03 14.96
CA THR A 281 -3.37 0.88 14.37
C THR A 281 -2.92 1.11 12.93
N VAL A 282 -3.28 2.23 12.30
CA VAL A 282 -2.96 2.55 10.89
C VAL A 282 -2.17 3.86 10.87
N GLY A 283 -1.26 4.01 9.91
CA GLY A 283 -0.42 5.20 9.78
C GLY A 283 0.98 5.07 10.39
N THR A 284 1.76 6.14 10.27
CA THR A 284 3.16 6.19 10.72
C THR A 284 3.27 6.07 12.24
N PRO A 285 4.42 5.61 12.79
CA PRO A 285 4.59 5.49 14.24
C PRO A 285 4.35 6.82 14.98
N LEU A 286 4.64 7.95 14.34
CA LEU A 286 4.33 9.28 14.87
C LEU A 286 2.81 9.54 14.93
N GLN A 287 2.08 9.28 13.84
CA GLN A 287 0.63 9.47 13.77
C GLN A 287 -0.12 8.65 14.83
N ARG A 288 0.33 7.41 15.09
CA ARG A 288 -0.26 6.56 16.12
C ARG A 288 -0.05 7.13 17.53
N LYS A 289 1.13 7.70 17.82
CA LYS A 289 1.40 8.34 19.12
C LYS A 289 0.52 9.57 19.33
N LEU A 290 0.38 10.41 18.31
CA LEU A 290 -0.48 11.60 18.36
C LEU A 290 -1.95 11.21 18.55
N SER A 291 -2.44 10.20 17.82
CA SER A 291 -3.81 9.69 17.98
C SER A 291 -4.04 9.19 19.40
N LYS A 292 -3.13 8.38 19.95
CA LYS A 292 -3.20 7.91 21.35
C LYS A 292 -3.28 9.06 22.36
N LEU A 293 -2.46 10.09 22.18
CA LEU A 293 -2.47 11.26 23.05
C LEU A 293 -3.80 12.01 22.96
N ALA A 294 -4.33 12.22 21.76
CA ALA A 294 -5.62 12.88 21.57
C ALA A 294 -6.76 12.13 22.28
N TYR A 295 -6.80 10.80 22.18
CA TYR A 295 -7.79 9.99 22.90
C TYR A 295 -7.58 9.94 24.41
N LEU A 296 -6.33 10.00 24.88
CA LEU A 296 -6.04 10.12 26.30
C LEU A 296 -6.57 11.44 26.86
N LEU A 297 -6.30 12.56 26.17
CA LEU A 297 -6.83 13.87 26.54
C LEU A 297 -8.36 13.88 26.49
N PHE A 298 -8.96 13.25 25.47
CA PHE A 298 -10.41 13.12 25.37
C PHE A 298 -11.00 12.35 26.56
N GLY A 299 -10.38 11.23 26.96
CA GLY A 299 -10.79 10.48 28.15
C GLY A 299 -10.67 11.30 29.44
N CYS A 300 -9.59 12.06 29.60
CA CYS A 300 -9.43 13.00 30.72
C CYS A 300 -10.53 14.07 30.73
N ALA A 301 -10.89 14.63 29.58
CA ALA A 301 -11.95 15.64 29.47
C ALA A 301 -13.32 15.06 29.87
N ILE A 302 -13.65 13.83 29.44
CA ILE A 302 -14.88 13.15 29.86
C ILE A 302 -14.87 12.91 31.37
N LEU A 303 -13.77 12.42 31.92
CA LEU A 303 -13.64 12.17 33.36
C LEU A 303 -13.84 13.46 34.17
N LEU A 304 -13.21 14.56 33.75
CA LEU A 304 -13.40 15.87 34.37
C LEU A 304 -14.86 16.34 34.28
N ALA A 305 -15.51 16.19 33.12
CA ALA A 305 -16.91 16.53 32.96
C ALA A 305 -17.81 15.73 33.93
N ILE A 306 -17.58 14.41 34.05
CA ILE A 306 -18.31 13.57 35.01
C ILE A 306 -18.10 14.05 36.45
N ILE A 307 -16.87 14.40 36.83
CA ILE A 307 -16.58 14.95 38.16
C ILE A 307 -17.32 16.26 38.38
N VAL A 308 -17.27 17.20 37.43
CA VAL A 308 -17.97 18.50 37.53
C VAL A 308 -19.47 18.30 37.68
N PHE A 309 -20.10 17.44 36.86
CA PHE A 309 -21.52 17.12 36.99
C PHE A 309 -21.85 16.38 38.29
N GLY A 310 -20.96 15.50 38.76
CA GLY A 310 -21.08 14.81 40.04
C GLY A 310 -20.99 15.75 41.24
N VAL A 311 -20.08 16.74 41.19
CA VAL A 311 -19.92 17.77 42.21
C VAL A 311 -21.06 18.79 42.16
N ASN A 312 -21.58 19.12 40.98
CA ASN A 312 -22.73 20.03 40.84
C ASN A 312 -24.04 19.43 41.41
N ARG A 313 -24.06 18.15 41.78
CA ARG A 313 -25.15 17.54 42.57
C ARG A 313 -25.02 17.72 44.08
N PHE A 314 -24.04 18.46 44.59
CA PHE A 314 -24.05 18.89 45.98
C PHE A 314 -25.04 20.04 46.15
N ASP A 315 -26.24 19.71 46.65
CA ASP A 315 -27.21 20.67 47.19
C ASP A 315 -26.50 21.64 48.13
N VAL A 316 -26.41 22.92 47.75
CA VAL A 316 -26.06 23.98 48.69
C VAL A 316 -27.29 24.15 49.58
N THR A 317 -27.27 23.53 50.76
CA THR A 317 -28.29 23.75 51.78
C THR A 317 -28.38 25.25 52.08
N ASN A 318 -29.61 25.76 52.25
CA ASN A 318 -29.88 27.17 52.53
C ASN A 318 -29.05 27.72 53.71
N GLU A 319 -28.62 26.88 54.63
CA GLU A 319 -27.73 27.23 55.74
C GLU A 319 -26.34 27.72 55.28
N VAL A 320 -25.77 27.13 54.23
CA VAL A 320 -24.47 27.53 53.67
C VAL A 320 -24.59 28.87 52.94
N ALA A 321 -25.71 29.10 52.25
CA ALA A 321 -26.01 30.38 51.60
C ALA A 321 -26.25 31.50 52.61
N ILE A 322 -26.96 31.22 53.71
CA ILE A 322 -27.20 32.19 54.80
C ILE A 322 -25.89 32.53 55.54
N TYR A 323 -25.03 31.55 55.80
CA TYR A 323 -23.75 31.78 56.47
C TYR A 323 -22.83 32.68 55.65
N ALA A 324 -22.74 32.45 54.32
CA ALA A 324 -21.93 33.25 53.40
C ALA A 324 -22.40 34.72 53.25
N ILE A 325 -23.70 34.99 53.39
CA ILE A 325 -24.24 36.35 53.40
C ILE A 325 -24.02 37.03 54.76
N SER A 326 -24.03 36.26 55.86
CA SER A 326 -23.88 36.82 57.23
C SER A 326 -22.45 37.12 57.67
N THR A 327 -21.44 36.53 57.02
CA THR A 327 -20.01 36.73 57.35
C THR A 327 -19.29 37.69 56.39
N GLY A 328 -20.03 38.35 55.51
CA GLY A 328 -19.54 39.41 54.64
C GLY A 328 -19.76 40.80 55.23
N GLU A 329 -19.00 41.16 56.27
CA GLU A 329 -18.44 42.51 56.45
C GLU A 329 -16.92 42.41 56.59
#